data_AF-A0A6J3IZC6-F1
#
_entry.id   AF-A0A6J3IZC6-F1
#
_cell.length_a   1.000
_cell.length_b   1.000
_cell.length_c   1.000
_cell.angle_alpha   90.00
_cell.angle_beta   90.00
_cell.angle_gamma   90.00
#
_symmetry.space_group_name_H-M   'P 1'
#
loop_
_entity.id
_entity.type
_entity.pdbx_description
1 polymer ?
#
loop_
_entity_poly.entity_id
_entity_poly.type
_entity_poly.pdbx_seq_one_letter_code
_entity_poly.pdbx_strand_id
1 'polypeptide(L)'
;MAAGELEGGKSLNGLLNALAQETFHGHPGITEELLRSQLYPEVPPDEFRPFLAKMRGILKSIASADMDFNQLEAYLTAQTKKQGGITSDQAAVISKFWKSHKTKIRESLMNQSRWNSGLRGLSWRVDGKSQSRHSAQIHMPVAIIELELGKYGQRF
;
A
#
# COMPACT_ATOMS: atom_id res chain seq x y z
N MET A 1 -22.74 -15.89 17.05
CA MET A 1 -21.30 -16.27 17.08
C MET A 1 -20.53 -15.04 16.67
N ALA A 2 -19.47 -14.67 17.39
CA ALA A 2 -18.71 -13.49 17.01
C ALA A 2 -17.93 -13.76 15.71
N ALA A 3 -17.75 -12.75 14.87
CA ALA A 3 -16.94 -12.86 13.64
C ALA A 3 -15.52 -13.40 13.89
N GLY A 4 -14.99 -13.18 15.11
CA GLY A 4 -13.68 -13.65 15.54
C GLY A 4 -13.60 -15.14 15.89
N GLU A 5 -14.72 -15.83 16.01
CA GLU A 5 -14.82 -17.25 16.41
C GLU A 5 -15.12 -18.19 15.24
N LEU A 6 -15.41 -17.66 14.05
CA LEU A 6 -15.68 -18.47 12.86
C LEU A 6 -14.40 -19.11 12.32
N GLU A 7 -14.24 -20.40 12.61
CA GLU A 7 -13.13 -21.32 12.25
C GLU A 7 -13.06 -21.62 10.74
N GLY A 8 -13.09 -20.59 9.91
CA GLY A 8 -12.95 -20.68 8.47
C GLY A 8 -11.58 -20.18 8.02
N GLY A 9 -10.51 -20.96 8.19
CA GLY A 9 -9.19 -20.59 7.65
C GLY A 9 -9.22 -20.27 6.14
N LYS A 10 -10.15 -20.91 5.40
CA LYS A 10 -10.47 -20.56 4.00
C LYS A 10 -11.17 -19.21 3.86
N SER A 11 -12.18 -18.92 4.68
CA SER A 11 -12.91 -17.64 4.69
C SER A 11 -11.99 -16.46 5.04
N LEU A 12 -11.13 -16.63 6.05
CA LEU A 12 -10.16 -15.62 6.43
C LEU A 12 -9.12 -15.40 5.33
N ASN A 13 -8.60 -16.47 4.72
CA ASN A 13 -7.67 -16.32 3.60
C ASN A 13 -8.33 -15.59 2.41
N GLY A 14 -9.60 -15.90 2.11
CA GLY A 14 -10.40 -15.19 1.11
C GLY A 14 -10.55 -13.70 1.43
N LEU A 15 -10.82 -13.37 2.70
CA LEU A 15 -10.92 -11.99 3.18
C LEU A 15 -9.59 -11.23 3.02
N LEU A 16 -8.47 -11.83 3.43
CA LEU A 16 -7.14 -11.22 3.31
C LEU A 16 -6.76 -10.98 1.85
N ASN A 17 -7.10 -11.93 0.96
CA ASN A 17 -6.90 -11.77 -0.48
C ASN A 17 -7.70 -10.59 -1.04
N ALA A 18 -8.98 -10.49 -0.68
CA ALA A 18 -9.82 -9.40 -1.12
C ALA A 18 -9.33 -8.04 -0.58
N LEU A 19 -8.96 -7.97 0.70
CA LEU A 19 -8.38 -6.76 1.31
C LEU A 19 -7.08 -6.35 0.62
N ALA A 20 -6.24 -7.32 0.24
CA ALA A 20 -5.02 -7.04 -0.50
C ALA A 20 -5.29 -6.52 -1.91
N GLN A 21 -6.31 -7.06 -2.60
CA GLN A 21 -6.73 -6.56 -3.92
C GLN A 21 -7.30 -5.14 -3.86
N GLU A 22 -8.14 -4.86 -2.86
CA GLU A 22 -8.70 -3.53 -2.67
C GLU A 22 -7.61 -2.51 -2.31
N THR A 23 -6.73 -2.86 -1.36
CA THR A 23 -5.74 -1.93 -0.80
C THR A 23 -4.52 -1.74 -1.71
N PHE A 24 -4.03 -2.81 -2.36
CA PHE A 24 -2.77 -2.76 -3.11
C PHE A 24 -2.94 -2.87 -4.63
N HIS A 25 -4.07 -3.36 -5.12
CA HIS A 25 -4.31 -3.47 -6.57
C HIS A 25 -5.35 -2.46 -7.08
N GLY A 26 -5.99 -1.70 -6.19
CA GLY A 26 -6.88 -0.61 -6.55
C GLY A 26 -8.14 -1.06 -7.29
N HIS A 27 -8.62 -2.29 -7.00
CA HIS A 27 -9.90 -2.76 -7.52
C HIS A 27 -11.05 -2.24 -6.63
N PRO A 28 -11.86 -1.26 -7.09
CA PRO A 28 -12.95 -0.69 -6.30
C PRO A 28 -14.19 -1.61 -6.20
N GLY A 29 -14.14 -2.81 -6.78
CA GLY A 29 -15.29 -3.72 -6.85
C GLY A 29 -15.53 -4.57 -5.60
N ILE A 30 -14.65 -4.49 -4.60
CA ILE A 30 -14.75 -5.30 -3.37
C ILE A 30 -15.54 -4.50 -2.34
N THR A 31 -16.85 -4.76 -2.25
CA THR A 31 -17.71 -4.15 -1.23
C THR A 31 -17.75 -5.00 0.04
N GLU A 32 -17.92 -4.34 1.19
CA GLU A 32 -18.08 -5.01 2.49
C GLU A 32 -19.24 -6.01 2.47
N GLU A 33 -20.34 -5.65 1.81
CA GLU A 33 -21.53 -6.48 1.65
C GLU A 33 -21.25 -7.77 0.85
N LEU A 34 -20.47 -7.67 -0.23
CA LEU A 34 -20.07 -8.82 -1.04
C LEU A 34 -19.18 -9.76 -0.22
N LEU A 35 -18.20 -9.22 0.52
CA LEU A 35 -17.31 -10.02 1.37
C LEU A 35 -18.06 -10.73 2.48
N ARG A 36 -19.01 -10.04 3.12
CA ARG A 36 -19.87 -10.64 4.14
C ARG A 36 -20.70 -11.77 3.53
N SER A 37 -21.41 -11.51 2.44
CA SER A 37 -22.28 -12.50 1.81
C SER A 37 -21.53 -13.74 1.30
N GLN A 38 -20.26 -13.60 0.89
CA GLN A 38 -19.47 -14.69 0.34
C GLN A 38 -18.69 -15.48 1.40
N LEU A 39 -18.19 -14.81 2.44
CA LEU A 39 -17.23 -15.40 3.39
C LEU A 39 -17.81 -15.61 4.79
N TYR A 40 -18.75 -14.76 5.19
CA TYR A 40 -19.33 -14.70 6.53
C TYR A 40 -20.83 -14.39 6.50
N PRO A 41 -21.66 -15.21 5.80
CA PRO A 41 -23.10 -14.94 5.69
C PRO A 41 -23.81 -15.00 7.06
N GLU A 42 -23.21 -15.69 8.01
CA GLU A 42 -23.72 -15.89 9.37
C GLU A 42 -23.41 -14.73 10.33
N VAL A 43 -22.58 -13.76 9.90
CA VAL A 43 -22.13 -12.64 10.73
C VAL A 43 -22.97 -11.40 10.46
N PRO A 44 -23.51 -10.73 11.50
CA PRO A 44 -24.21 -9.46 11.33
C PRO A 44 -23.23 -8.35 10.87
N PRO A 45 -23.70 -7.39 10.06
CA PRO A 45 -22.84 -6.36 9.48
C PRO A 45 -22.14 -5.51 10.55
N ASP A 46 -22.82 -5.26 11.67
CA ASP A 46 -22.29 -4.53 12.82
C ASP A 46 -21.08 -5.20 13.47
N GLU A 47 -20.98 -6.54 13.44
CA GLU A 47 -19.81 -7.28 13.94
C GLU A 47 -18.75 -7.49 12.85
N PHE A 48 -19.18 -7.58 11.59
CA PHE A 48 -18.27 -7.78 10.47
C PHE A 48 -17.40 -6.55 10.19
N ARG A 49 -17.97 -5.35 10.26
CA ARG A 49 -17.27 -4.09 10.01
C ARG A 49 -16.04 -3.86 10.91
N PRO A 50 -16.12 -3.96 12.26
CA PRO A 50 -14.94 -3.83 13.12
C PRO A 50 -13.92 -4.95 12.90
N PHE A 51 -14.36 -6.16 12.59
CA PHE A 51 -13.48 -7.27 12.24
C PHE A 51 -12.70 -7.02 10.94
N LEU A 52 -13.38 -6.55 9.89
CA LEU A 52 -12.77 -6.19 8.62
C LEU A 52 -11.78 -5.04 8.79
N ALA A 53 -12.16 -3.99 9.53
CA ALA A 53 -11.28 -2.87 9.84
C ALA A 53 -10.01 -3.32 10.56
N LYS A 54 -10.13 -4.27 11.51
CA LYS A 54 -8.99 -4.86 12.22
C LYS A 54 -8.06 -5.64 11.29
N MET A 55 -8.60 -6.52 10.44
CA MET A 55 -7.82 -7.31 9.49
C MET A 55 -7.10 -6.41 8.47
N ARG A 56 -7.80 -5.39 7.97
CA ARG A 56 -7.23 -4.36 7.11
C ARG A 56 -6.09 -3.61 7.80
N GLY A 57 -6.28 -3.23 9.06
CA GLY A 57 -5.27 -2.54 9.86
C GLY A 57 -4.00 -3.38 10.02
N ILE A 58 -4.15 -4.68 10.31
CA ILE A 58 -3.04 -5.64 10.38
C ILE A 58 -2.30 -5.71 9.04
N LEU A 59 -3.04 -5.93 7.95
CA LEU A 59 -2.46 -6.05 6.61
C LEU A 59 -1.67 -4.80 6.20
N LYS A 60 -2.24 -3.62 6.47
CA LYS A 60 -1.62 -2.33 6.20
C LYS A 60 -0.36 -2.14 7.05
N SER A 61 -0.41 -2.48 8.35
CA SER A 61 0.76 -2.37 9.24
C SER A 61 1.91 -3.26 8.77
N ILE A 62 1.62 -4.50 8.36
CA ILE A 62 2.63 -5.44 7.86
C ILE A 62 3.23 -4.92 6.55
N ALA A 63 2.39 -4.45 5.63
CA ALA A 63 2.84 -3.98 4.32
C ALA A 63 3.58 -2.64 4.39
N SER A 64 3.11 -1.68 5.17
CA SER A 64 3.76 -0.37 5.33
C SER A 64 5.12 -0.47 6.02
N ALA A 65 5.32 -1.45 6.90
CA ALA A 65 6.61 -1.70 7.54
C ALA A 65 7.50 -2.69 6.76
N ASP A 66 7.04 -3.21 5.61
CA ASP A 66 7.75 -4.21 4.79
C ASP A 66 8.27 -5.42 5.61
N MET A 67 7.50 -5.82 6.63
CA MET A 67 7.95 -6.74 7.67
C MET A 67 8.49 -8.06 7.08
N ASP A 68 9.63 -8.52 7.61
CA ASP A 68 10.15 -9.87 7.35
C ASP A 68 9.41 -10.93 8.17
N PHE A 69 9.71 -12.21 7.92
CA PHE A 69 8.99 -13.32 8.55
C PHE A 69 9.14 -13.33 10.08
N ASN A 70 10.33 -13.01 10.60
CA ASN A 70 10.57 -12.99 12.04
C ASN A 70 9.79 -11.83 12.69
N GLN A 71 9.78 -10.66 12.04
CA GLN A 71 9.00 -9.49 12.49
C GLN A 71 7.50 -9.76 12.45
N LEU A 72 7.01 -10.41 11.39
CA LEU A 72 5.62 -10.80 11.26
C LEU A 72 5.20 -11.76 12.38
N GLU A 73 5.98 -12.81 12.64
CA GLU A 73 5.67 -13.76 13.70
C GLU A 73 5.63 -13.09 15.08
N ALA A 74 6.59 -12.21 15.37
CA ALA A 74 6.60 -11.42 16.60
C ALA A 74 5.37 -10.49 16.70
N TYR A 75 5.01 -9.82 15.60
CA TYR A 75 3.84 -8.95 15.54
C TYR A 75 2.54 -9.73 15.76
N LEU A 76 2.35 -10.85 15.07
CA LEU A 76 1.18 -11.71 15.23
C LEU A 76 1.09 -12.29 16.65
N THR A 77 2.22 -12.68 17.24
CA THR A 77 2.29 -13.12 18.64
C THR A 77 1.88 -12.01 19.61
N ALA A 78 2.22 -10.75 19.33
CA ALA A 78 1.75 -9.62 20.12
C ALA A 78 0.25 -9.39 19.94
N GLN A 79 -0.28 -9.57 18.73
CA GLN A 79 -1.70 -9.44 18.43
C GLN A 79 -2.55 -10.55 19.06
N THR A 80 -2.02 -11.76 19.24
CA THR A 80 -2.72 -12.86 19.94
C THR A 80 -2.75 -12.66 21.45
N LYS A 81 -1.75 -11.99 22.02
CA LYS A 81 -1.69 -11.66 23.45
C LYS A 81 -2.55 -10.45 23.85
N LYS A 82 -2.99 -9.65 22.89
CA LYS A 82 -3.83 -8.47 23.15
C LYS A 82 -5.26 -8.90 23.49
N GLN A 83 -5.88 -8.29 24.50
CA GLN A 83 -7.29 -8.54 24.82
C GLN A 83 -8.18 -8.07 23.65
N GLY A 84 -9.05 -8.94 23.15
CA GLY A 84 -9.79 -8.71 21.90
C GLY A 84 -8.89 -8.80 20.65
N GLY A 85 -7.75 -9.48 20.76
CA GLY A 85 -6.76 -9.76 19.72
C GLY A 85 -7.22 -10.78 18.68
N ILE A 86 -6.31 -11.25 17.82
CA ILE A 86 -6.60 -12.32 16.85
C ILE A 86 -6.36 -13.68 17.51
N THR A 87 -7.00 -14.75 17.01
CA THR A 87 -6.73 -16.10 17.52
C THR A 87 -5.45 -16.67 16.92
N SER A 88 -4.90 -17.73 17.52
CA SER A 88 -3.69 -18.41 17.02
C SER A 88 -3.88 -18.98 15.62
N ASP A 89 -5.07 -19.52 15.33
CA ASP A 89 -5.43 -20.00 13.98
C ASP A 89 -5.41 -18.86 12.95
N GLN A 90 -6.02 -17.72 13.29
CA GLN A 90 -6.01 -16.54 12.44
C GLN A 90 -4.58 -16.05 12.17
N ALA A 91 -3.72 -16.03 13.19
CA ALA A 91 -2.31 -15.70 13.04
C ALA A 91 -1.59 -16.65 12.07
N ALA A 92 -1.83 -17.96 12.17
CA ALA A 92 -1.24 -18.94 11.25
C ALA A 92 -1.69 -18.72 9.79
N VAL A 93 -2.97 -18.40 9.57
CA VAL A 93 -3.52 -18.07 8.25
C VAL A 93 -2.89 -16.78 7.70
N ILE A 94 -2.80 -15.73 8.51
CA ILE A 94 -2.17 -14.46 8.12
C ILE A 94 -0.69 -14.66 7.77
N SER A 95 0.03 -15.48 8.56
CA SER A 95 1.43 -15.81 8.30
C SER A 95 1.62 -16.52 6.95
N LYS A 96 0.79 -17.53 6.67
CA LYS A 96 0.80 -18.23 5.37
C LYS A 96 0.44 -17.30 4.22
N PHE A 97 -0.57 -16.46 4.39
CA PHE A 97 -0.98 -15.46 3.40
C PHE A 97 0.17 -14.51 3.06
N TRP A 98 0.79 -13.90 4.08
CA TRP A 98 1.89 -12.95 3.86
C TRP A 98 3.08 -13.62 3.16
N LYS A 99 3.44 -14.83 3.56
CA LYS A 99 4.55 -15.58 2.94
C LYS A 99 4.34 -15.81 1.43
N SER A 100 3.10 -16.02 0.99
CA SER A 100 2.78 -16.23 -0.42
C SER A 100 2.56 -14.91 -1.19
N HIS A 101 2.03 -13.87 -0.55
CA HIS A 101 1.63 -12.63 -1.21
C HIS A 101 2.61 -11.46 -1.05
N LYS A 102 3.62 -11.53 -0.16
CA LYS A 102 4.58 -10.45 0.12
C LYS A 102 5.21 -9.90 -1.16
N THR A 103 5.72 -10.76 -2.04
CA THR A 103 6.39 -10.32 -3.27
C THR A 103 5.45 -9.53 -4.18
N LYS A 104 4.21 -10.00 -4.37
CA LYS A 104 3.21 -9.32 -5.20
C LYS A 104 2.77 -7.98 -4.59
N ILE A 105 2.55 -7.94 -3.28
CA ILE A 105 2.18 -6.70 -2.56
C ILE A 105 3.32 -5.69 -2.65
N ARG A 106 4.56 -6.12 -2.41
CA ARG A 106 5.75 -5.27 -2.54
C ARG A 106 5.93 -4.75 -3.95
N GLU A 107 5.79 -5.60 -4.96
CA GLU A 107 5.89 -5.20 -6.37
C GLU A 107 4.78 -4.21 -6.74
N SER A 108 3.55 -4.43 -6.31
CA SER A 108 2.44 -3.50 -6.54
C SER A 108 2.69 -2.15 -5.85
N LEU A 109 3.13 -2.15 -4.59
CA LEU A 109 3.51 -0.94 -3.85
C LEU A 109 4.67 -0.19 -4.52
N MET A 110 5.68 -0.93 -5.01
CA MET A 110 6.79 -0.35 -5.78
C MET A 110 6.29 0.26 -7.09
N ASN A 111 5.41 -0.42 -7.82
CA ASN A 111 4.83 0.10 -9.05
C ASN A 111 3.95 1.34 -8.82
N GLN A 112 3.24 1.41 -7.70
CA GLN A 112 2.48 2.61 -7.30
C GLN A 112 3.39 3.76 -6.83
N SER A 113 4.50 3.44 -6.17
CA SER A 113 5.49 4.43 -5.71
C SER A 113 6.39 4.95 -6.82
N ARG A 114 6.42 4.31 -8.00
CA ARG A 114 7.13 4.79 -9.19
C ARG A 114 6.40 5.99 -9.79
N TRP A 115 6.62 7.15 -9.20
CA TRP A 115 6.18 8.41 -9.78
C TRP A 115 6.96 8.66 -11.07
N ASN A 116 6.27 8.68 -12.21
CA ASN A 116 6.79 9.21 -13.47
C ASN A 116 8.24 8.78 -13.77
N SER A 117 8.46 7.47 -13.88
CA SER A 117 9.78 6.84 -13.99
C SER A 117 10.54 7.12 -15.29
N GLY A 118 10.17 8.16 -16.04
CA GLY A 118 10.83 8.61 -17.25
C GLY A 118 11.00 10.13 -17.26
N LEU A 119 12.22 10.58 -17.52
CA LEU A 119 12.50 11.97 -17.89
C LEU A 119 11.91 12.21 -19.28
N ARG A 120 10.94 13.11 -19.39
CA ARG A 120 10.30 13.49 -20.66
C ARG A 120 11.00 14.64 -21.34
N GLY A 121 11.47 15.58 -20.56
CA GLY A 121 12.10 16.79 -21.04
C GLY A 121 13.11 17.32 -20.04
N LEU A 122 14.21 17.84 -20.56
CA LEU A 122 15.20 18.61 -19.84
C LEU A 122 15.42 19.90 -20.62
N SER A 123 15.05 21.03 -20.02
CA SER A 123 15.33 22.35 -20.56
C SER A 123 16.25 23.07 -19.60
N TRP A 124 17.27 23.75 -20.12
CA TRP A 124 18.16 24.53 -19.30
C TRP A 124 18.46 25.86 -19.98
N ARG A 125 18.56 26.91 -19.17
CA ARG A 125 19.02 28.23 -19.58
C ARG A 125 20.14 28.66 -18.66
N VAL A 126 21.21 29.16 -19.25
CA VAL A 126 22.32 29.78 -18.53
C VAL A 126 22.38 31.22 -18.97
N ASP A 127 22.07 32.13 -18.05
CA ASP A 127 22.18 33.55 -18.26
C ASP A 127 23.63 33.98 -18.03
N GLY A 128 24.35 34.19 -19.13
CA GLY A 128 25.70 34.74 -19.13
C GLY A 128 25.70 36.25 -18.94
N LYS A 129 26.78 36.80 -18.36
CA LYS A 129 26.94 38.24 -18.21
C LYS A 129 27.15 38.90 -19.58
N SER A 130 26.27 39.82 -19.96
CA SER A 130 26.56 40.78 -21.02
C SER A 130 26.95 42.12 -20.38
N GLN A 131 28.20 42.54 -20.57
CA GLN A 131 28.73 43.77 -19.99
C GLN A 131 28.52 44.93 -20.99
N SER A 132 27.60 45.85 -20.69
CA SER A 132 27.44 47.10 -21.43
C SER A 132 28.37 48.17 -20.87
N ARG A 133 29.02 48.96 -21.73
CA ARG A 133 29.94 50.05 -21.35
C ARG A 133 29.28 51.17 -20.53
N HIS A 134 27.94 51.26 -20.54
CA HIS A 134 27.19 52.37 -19.94
C HIS A 134 26.33 51.98 -18.72
N SER A 135 26.43 50.74 -18.21
CA SER A 135 25.58 50.30 -17.10
C SER A 135 26.32 49.32 -16.19
N ALA A 136 26.45 49.66 -14.90
CA ALA A 136 27.14 48.85 -13.89
C ALA A 136 26.27 47.73 -13.28
N GLN A 137 25.05 47.52 -13.77
CA GLN A 137 24.16 46.49 -13.25
C GLN A 137 24.54 45.12 -13.82
N ILE A 138 25.40 44.42 -13.08
CA ILE A 138 25.78 43.04 -13.36
C ILE A 138 24.69 42.13 -12.78
N HIS A 139 23.79 41.61 -13.62
CA HIS A 139 22.95 40.48 -13.20
C HIS A 139 23.87 39.30 -12.84
N MET A 140 23.61 38.67 -11.69
CA MET A 140 24.35 37.49 -11.25
C MET A 140 24.11 36.34 -12.24
N PRO A 141 25.11 35.50 -12.55
CA PRO A 141 24.89 34.36 -13.42
C PRO A 141 23.88 33.43 -12.76
N VAL A 142 22.79 33.15 -13.48
CA VAL A 142 21.75 32.22 -13.05
C VAL A 142 21.70 31.07 -14.05
N ALA A 143 21.64 29.86 -13.53
CA ALA A 143 21.31 28.68 -14.31
C ALA A 143 19.93 28.19 -13.85
N ILE A 144 19.02 28.04 -14.80
CA ILE A 144 17.69 27.48 -14.56
C ILE A 144 17.66 26.11 -15.24
N ILE A 145 17.23 25.09 -14.49
CA ILE A 145 17.03 23.74 -14.99
C ILE A 145 15.55 23.40 -14.78
N GLU A 146 14.87 23.04 -15.86
CA GLU A 146 13.50 22.55 -15.86
C GLU A 146 13.50 21.08 -16.26
N LEU A 147 12.87 20.26 -15.41
CA LEU A 147 12.79 18.81 -15.54
C LEU A 147 11.31 18.43 -15.68
N GLU A 148 10.95 17.82 -16.80
CA GLU A 148 9.62 17.23 -16.99
C GLU A 148 9.70 15.72 -16.76
N LEU A 149 8.91 15.22 -15.80
CA LEU A 149 8.84 13.79 -15.46
C LEU A 149 7.49 13.23 -15.91
N GLY A 150 7.48 12.05 -16.53
CA GLY A 150 6.23 11.32 -16.78
C GLY A 150 6.40 9.81 -16.96
N LYS A 151 5.28 9.11 -17.18
CA LYS A 151 5.29 7.65 -17.38
C LYS A 151 5.97 7.26 -18.70
N TYR A 152 6.74 6.18 -18.72
CA TYR A 152 7.39 5.64 -19.90
C TYR A 152 6.33 5.22 -20.95
N GLY A 153 6.44 5.70 -22.19
CA GLY A 153 5.59 5.26 -23.31
C GLY A 153 4.25 6.00 -23.54
N GLN A 154 3.89 7.00 -22.74
CA GLN A 154 2.69 7.81 -23.01
C GLN A 154 3.01 8.87 -24.07
N ARG A 155 2.54 8.66 -25.31
CA ARG A 155 2.50 9.68 -26.36
C ARG A 155 1.16 10.42 -26.32
N PHE A 156 1.18 11.69 -26.68
CA PHE A 156 0.03 12.60 -26.73
C PHE A 156 -0.97 12.19 -27.80
#